data_AF-A0A6J4LFY9-F1
#
_entry.id   AF-A0A6J4LFY9-F1
#
_cell.length_a   1.000
_cell.length_b   1.000
_cell.length_c   1.000
_cell.angle_alpha   90.00
_cell.angle_beta   90.00
_cell.angle_gamma   90.00
#
_symmetry.space_group_name_H-M   'P 1'
#
loop_
_entity.id
_entity.type
_entity.pdbx_description
1 polymer ?
#
loop_
_entity_poly.entity_id
_entity_poly.type
_entity_poly.pdbx_seq_one_letter_code
_entity_poly.pdbx_strand_id
1 'polypeptide(L)' 'MDAFFEPGREILIARTTEDALAALDTPDAELAALARRARERCLAEHTAQRRAREMVAALEAAAVPAVGG' A
#
# COMPACT_ATOMS: atom_id res chain seq x y z
N MET A 1 -10.72 4.19 6.19
CA MET A 1 -9.74 3.29 5.54
C MET A 1 -9.25 4.01 4.31
N ASP A 2 -8.29 4.90 4.49
CA ASP A 2 -7.66 5.62 3.39
C ASP A 2 -7.10 4.61 2.39
N ALA A 3 -7.33 4.84 1.10
CA ALA A 3 -6.86 3.93 0.07
C ALA A 3 -5.32 3.83 0.13
N PHE A 4 -4.79 2.60 0.17
CA PHE A 4 -3.35 2.34 0.26
C PHE A 4 -2.56 2.93 -0.92
N PHE A 5 -3.19 3.03 -2.09
CA PHE A 5 -2.65 3.71 -3.25
C PHE A 5 -3.56 4.86 -3.67
N GLU A 6 -2.98 5.90 -4.24
CA GLU A 6 -3.72 6.96 -4.91
C GLU A 6 -4.04 6.56 -6.37
N PRO A 7 -5.34 6.39 -6.73
CA PRO A 7 -5.74 6.02 -8.08
C PRO A 7 -5.25 7.03 -9.13
N GLY A 8 -4.77 6.53 -10.27
CA GLY A 8 -4.20 7.33 -11.36
C GLY A 8 -2.77 7.82 -11.11
N ARG A 9 -2.28 7.77 -9.86
CA ARG A 9 -0.93 8.22 -9.49
C ARG A 9 0.00 7.05 -9.14
N GLU A 10 -0.52 6.06 -8.42
CA GLU A 10 0.23 4.90 -7.92
C GLU A 10 -0.39 3.58 -8.38
N ILE A 11 -1.66 3.58 -8.80
CA ILE A 11 -2.34 2.41 -9.34
C ILE A 11 -3.33 2.83 -10.43
N LEU A 12 -3.46 2.02 -11.48
CA LEU A 12 -4.55 2.16 -12.46
C LEU A 12 -5.68 1.21 -12.07
N ILE A 13 -6.91 1.74 -12.00
CA ILE A 13 -8.09 0.95 -11.67
C ILE A 13 -8.90 0.72 -12.95
N ALA A 14 -8.85 -0.50 -13.47
CA ALA A 14 -9.70 -0.93 -14.56
C ALA A 14 -11.02 -1.48 -14.00
N ARG A 15 -12.14 -0.82 -14.29
CA ARG A 15 -13.49 -1.29 -13.89
C ARG A 15 -14.19 -2.02 -15.03
N THR A 16 -13.75 -1.77 -16.26
CA THR A 16 -14.25 -2.39 -17.49
C THR A 16 -13.10 -3.03 -18.27
N THR A 17 -13.46 -3.83 -19.27
CA THR A 17 -12.48 -4.41 -20.19
C THR A 17 -11.77 -3.31 -20.99
N GLU A 18 -12.52 -2.28 -21.39
CA GLU A 18 -12.01 -1.11 -22.11
C GLU A 18 -10.98 -0.35 -21.28
N ASP A 19 -11.20 -0.19 -19.96
CA ASP A 19 -10.21 0.42 -19.08
C ASP A 19 -8.91 -0.39 -19.00
N ALA A 20 -9.02 -1.72 -19.01
CA ALA A 20 -7.85 -2.60 -18.98
C ALA A 20 -7.06 -2.50 -20.29
N LEU A 21 -7.73 -2.42 -21.43
CA LEU A 21 -7.09 -2.22 -22.73
C LEU A 21 -6.41 -0.84 -22.80
N ALA A 22 -7.09 0.22 -22.36
CA ALA A 22 -6.50 1.56 -22.30
C ALA A 22 -5.27 1.63 -21.37
N ALA A 23 -5.27 0.86 -20.28
CA ALA A 23 -4.11 0.75 -19.40
C ALA A 23 -2.92 0.05 -20.07
N LEU A 24 -3.17 -0.94 -20.95
CA LEU A 24 -2.12 -1.61 -21.73
C LEU A 24 -1.52 -0.69 -22.82
N ASP A 25 -2.30 0.24 -23.35
CA ASP A 25 -1.85 1.24 -24.32
C ASP A 25 -1.09 2.42 -23.69
N THR A 26 -0.99 2.46 -22.35
CA THR A 26 -0.25 3.51 -21.64
C THR A 26 1.25 3.43 -21.94
N PRO A 27 1.94 4.54 -22.23
CA PRO A 27 3.37 4.51 -22.51
C PRO A 27 4.20 3.91 -21.36
N ASP A 28 5.18 3.07 -21.71
CA ASP A 28 6.06 2.39 -20.72
C ASP A 28 6.70 3.34 -19.71
N ALA A 29 7.06 4.56 -20.16
CA ALA A 29 7.65 5.58 -19.29
C ALA A 29 6.68 6.04 -18.18
N GLU A 30 5.40 6.17 -18.51
CA GLU A 30 4.35 6.55 -17.56
C GLU A 30 4.05 5.41 -16.60
N LEU A 31 3.97 4.17 -17.11
CA LEU A 31 3.82 2.96 -16.30
C LEU A 31 4.99 2.79 -15.33
N ALA A 32 6.23 3.00 -15.77
CA ALA A 32 7.41 2.96 -14.93
C ALA A 32 7.39 4.02 -13.82
N ALA A 33 6.94 5.24 -14.14
CA ALA A 33 6.80 6.31 -13.16
C ALA A 33 5.71 6.01 -12.12
N LEU A 34 4.58 5.42 -12.53
CA LEU A 34 3.52 4.95 -11.64
C LEU A 34 4.03 3.81 -10.72
N ALA A 35 4.68 2.80 -11.30
CA ALA A 35 5.25 1.66 -10.56
C ALA A 35 6.30 2.10 -9.53
N ARG A 36 7.14 3.08 -9.87
CA ARG A 36 8.12 3.64 -8.94
C ARG A 36 7.44 4.30 -7.73
N ARG A 37 6.43 5.15 -7.97
CA ARG A 37 5.67 5.81 -6.91
C ARG A 37 4.99 4.80 -5.97
N ALA A 38 4.35 3.77 -6.55
CA ALA A 38 3.74 2.69 -5.79
C ALA A 38 4.77 1.94 -4.93
N ARG A 39 5.95 1.64 -5.48
CA ARG A 39 7.04 0.98 -4.77
C ARG A 39 7.58 1.83 -3.61
N GLU A 40 7.84 3.10 -3.86
CA GLU A 40 8.33 4.05 -2.84
C GLU A 40 7.35 4.12 -1.67
N ARG A 41 6.05 4.25 -1.95
CA ARG A 41 4.99 4.27 -0.94
C ARG A 41 4.91 2.96 -0.15
N CYS A 42 4.94 1.82 -0.85
CA CYS A 42 4.92 0.50 -0.21
C CYS A 42 6.12 0.30 0.73
N LEU A 43 7.30 0.76 0.33
CA LEU A 43 8.48 0.73 1.18
C LEU A 43 8.37 1.70 2.36
N ALA A 44 7.84 2.92 2.17
CA ALA A 44 7.68 3.89 3.24
C ALA A 44 6.65 3.46 4.30
N GLU A 45 5.51 2.93 3.87
CA GLU A 45 4.40 2.55 4.76
C GLU A 45 4.55 1.12 5.31
N HIS A 46 5.19 0.21 4.57
CA HIS A 46 5.29 -1.21 4.92
C HIS A 46 6.70 -1.82 4.74
N THR A 47 7.75 -1.14 5.20
CA THR A 47 9.00 -1.89 5.47
C THR A 47 8.72 -3.04 6.45
N ALA A 48 9.39 -4.19 6.28
CA ALA A 48 9.34 -5.28 7.26
C ALA A 48 9.65 -4.79 8.68
N GLN A 49 10.48 -3.75 8.82
CA GLN A 49 10.74 -3.06 10.08
C GLN A 49 9.53 -2.33 10.67
N ARG A 50 8.72 -1.63 9.86
CA ARG A 50 7.48 -1.00 10.32
C ARG A 50 6.51 -2.07 10.85
N ARG A 51 6.25 -3.12 10.06
CA ARG A 51 5.37 -4.21 10.46
C ARG A 51 5.87 -4.97 11.69
N ALA A 52 7.19 -5.18 11.82
CA ALA A 52 7.78 -5.79 13.01
C ALA A 52 7.56 -4.92 14.26
N ARG A 53 7.75 -3.60 14.15
CA ARG A 53 7.48 -2.67 15.26
C ARG A 53 6.00 -2.64 15.65
N GLU A 54 5.10 -2.61 14.68
CA GLU A 54 3.65 -2.66 14.92
C GLU A 54 3.25 -3.97 15.62
N MET A 55 3.82 -5.10 15.20
CA MET A 55 3.57 -6.38 15.85
C MET A 55 4.11 -6.43 17.28
N VAL A 56 5.33 -5.95 17.53
CA VAL A 56 5.90 -5.86 18.88
C VAL A 56 5.00 -4.99 19.78
N ALA A 57 4.59 -3.81 19.31
CA ALA A 57 3.70 -2.94 20.07
C ALA A 57 2.34 -3.59 20.38
N ALA A 58 1.76 -4.34 19.43
CA ALA A 58 0.51 -5.07 19.65
C ALA A 58 0.66 -6.21 20.68
N LEU A 59 1.79 -6.93 20.63
CA LEU A 59 2.10 -7.98 21.61
C LEU A 59 2.34 -7.41 23.00
N GLU A 60 3.06 -6.30 23.11
CA GLU A 60 3.27 -5.58 24.39
C GLU A 60 1.93 -5.12 24.96
N ALA A 61 1.06 -4.51 24.15
CA ALA A 61 -0.27 -4.08 24.57
C ALA A 61 -1.15 -5.24 25.04
N ALA A 62 -1.09 -6.40 24.37
CA ALA A 62 -1.81 -7.60 24.77
C ALA A 62 -1.21 -8.30 26.00
N ALA A 63 0.09 -8.13 26.23
CA ALA A 63 0.80 -8.70 27.36
C ALA A 63 0.62 -7.89 28.65
N VAL A 64 0.14 -6.64 28.58
CA VAL A 64 -0.30 -5.92 29.78
C VAL A 64 -1.50 -6.66 30.34
N PRO A 65 -1.40 -7.28 31.53
CA PRO A 65 -2.56 -7.90 32.15
C PRO A 65 -3.60 -6.81 32.36
N ALA A 66 -4.85 -7.10 32.01
CA ALA A 66 -5.97 -6.30 32.50
C ALA A 66 -5.92 -6.36 34.03
N VAL A 67 -5.26 -5.38 34.64
CA VAL A 67 -5.38 -5.16 36.08
C VAL A 67 -6.85 -4.84 36.30
N GLY A 68 -7.57 -5.82 36.83
CA GLY A 68 -8.98 -5.68 37.16
C GLY A 68 -9.19 -4.59 38.20
N GLY A 69 -10.31 -3.88 38.09
CA GLY A 69 -10.78 -2.84 39.00
C GLY A 69 -11.80 -1.95 38.34
#